data_AF-A0A150WI34-F1
#
_entry.id   AF-A0A150WI34-F1
#
_cell.length_a   1.000
_cell.length_b   1.000
_cell.length_c   1.000
_cell.angle_alpha   90.00
_cell.angle_beta   90.00
_cell.angle_gamma   90.00
#
_symmetry.space_group_name_H-M   'P 1'
#
loop_
_entity.id
_entity.type
_entity.pdbx_description
1 polymer ?
#
loop_
_entity_poly.entity_id
_entity_poly.type
_entity_poly.pdbx_seq_one_letter_code
_entity_poly.pdbx_strand_id
1 'polypeptide(L)'
;MKAWIVSVLIGLSCLAPNAYARPNVTCSAADDGWEEHWRGHKTCEECLQKHGKCNETCELEYYTCEATGTDALGSSFTVKGSGDDRWEAERNARAHCDRNFRNCSVGSCNSKSETVSKRRCGG
;
A
#
# COMPACT_ATOMS: atom_id res chain seq x y z
N MET A 1 -25.93 -52.15 -13.25
CA MET A 1 -25.80 -51.30 -12.06
C MET A 1 -25.32 -49.94 -12.55
N LYS A 2 -26.13 -48.88 -12.39
CA LYS A 2 -25.85 -47.52 -12.86
C LYS A 2 -25.11 -46.76 -11.76
N ALA A 3 -23.90 -46.27 -12.04
CA ALA A 3 -23.19 -45.34 -11.17
C ALA A 3 -23.13 -43.98 -11.87
N TRP A 4 -23.67 -42.95 -11.20
CA TRP A 4 -23.62 -41.56 -11.62
C TRP A 4 -22.31 -40.94 -11.12
N ILE A 5 -21.52 -40.39 -12.03
CA ILE A 5 -20.36 -39.56 -11.68
C ILE A 5 -20.90 -38.17 -11.36
N VAL A 6 -20.87 -37.81 -10.08
CA VAL A 6 -21.10 -36.43 -9.62
C VAL A 6 -19.81 -35.66 -9.85
N SER A 7 -19.77 -34.86 -10.91
CA SER A 7 -18.72 -33.84 -11.10
C SER A 7 -18.90 -32.77 -10.03
N VAL A 8 -18.07 -32.84 -8.99
CA VAL A 8 -17.89 -31.75 -8.04
C VAL A 8 -17.15 -30.64 -8.78
N LEU A 9 -17.89 -29.58 -9.15
CA LEU A 9 -17.32 -28.29 -9.51
C LEU A 9 -16.57 -27.78 -8.29
N ILE A 10 -15.25 -27.93 -8.30
CA ILE A 10 -14.37 -27.20 -7.39
C ILE A 10 -14.51 -25.75 -7.82
N GLY A 11 -15.34 -25.02 -7.08
CA GLY A 11 -15.37 -23.56 -7.12
C GLY A 11 -13.94 -23.08 -6.94
N LEU A 12 -13.45 -22.39 -7.96
CA LEU A 12 -12.19 -21.67 -7.94
C LEU A 12 -12.40 -20.44 -7.06
N SER A 13 -12.57 -20.67 -5.76
CA SER A 13 -12.72 -19.63 -4.75
C SER A 13 -11.39 -18.92 -4.64
N CYS A 14 -11.32 -17.73 -5.23
CA CYS A 14 -10.43 -16.61 -4.96
C CYS A 14 -9.32 -16.89 -3.93
N LEU A 15 -8.32 -17.69 -4.33
CA LEU A 15 -7.03 -17.69 -3.67
C LEU A 15 -6.39 -16.34 -3.99
N ALA A 16 -6.57 -15.37 -3.11
CA ALA A 16 -5.68 -14.24 -2.99
C ALA A 16 -4.72 -14.43 -1.79
N PRO A 17 -3.81 -15.42 -1.79
CA PRO A 17 -2.69 -15.42 -0.87
C PRO A 17 -1.53 -14.69 -1.57
N ASN A 18 -1.59 -13.37 -1.61
CA ASN A 18 -0.37 -12.58 -1.65
C ASN A 18 -0.58 -11.32 -0.81
N ALA A 19 -0.96 -11.58 0.45
CA ALA A 19 -0.58 -10.74 1.56
C ALA A 19 0.96 -10.75 1.70
N TYR A 20 1.64 -10.10 0.75
CA TYR A 20 2.73 -9.23 1.17
C TYR A 20 2.05 -8.13 1.98
N ALA A 21 1.75 -8.43 3.24
CA ALA A 21 1.32 -7.46 4.21
C ALA A 21 2.52 -6.56 4.46
N ARG A 22 2.76 -5.63 3.53
CA ARG A 22 3.47 -4.40 3.86
C ARG A 22 2.61 -3.81 4.98
N PRO A 23 3.16 -3.56 6.18
CA PRO A 23 2.38 -3.36 7.40
C PRO A 23 1.40 -2.18 7.35
N ASN A 24 1.45 -1.37 6.27
CA ASN A 24 0.62 -0.19 6.06
C ASN A 24 -0.20 -0.20 4.76
N VAL A 25 -0.50 -1.38 4.20
CA VAL A 25 -1.44 -1.46 3.07
C VAL A 25 -2.86 -1.62 3.60
N THR A 26 -3.71 -0.64 3.32
CA THR A 26 -5.13 -0.67 3.64
C THR A 26 -5.94 -0.77 2.35
N CYS A 27 -6.83 -1.77 2.27
CA CYS A 27 -7.72 -1.95 1.13
C CYS A 27 -9.16 -1.59 1.50
N SER A 28 -9.88 -0.96 0.58
CA SER A 28 -11.32 -0.71 0.66
C SER A 28 -11.97 -1.01 -0.68
N ALA A 29 -13.20 -1.52 -0.64
CA ALA A 29 -14.01 -1.81 -1.82
C ALA A 29 -15.19 -0.85 -1.88
N ALA A 30 -15.33 -0.12 -2.98
CA ALA A 30 -16.44 0.81 -3.17
C ALA A 30 -17.16 0.56 -4.49
N ASP A 31 -18.45 0.88 -4.55
CA ASP A 31 -19.19 0.87 -5.80
C ASP A 31 -18.82 2.08 -6.70
N ASP A 32 -19.20 2.03 -7.98
CA ASP A 32 -18.95 3.15 -8.93
C ASP A 32 -19.89 4.35 -8.71
N GLY A 33 -20.76 4.30 -7.69
CA GLY A 33 -21.87 5.22 -7.45
C GLY A 33 -21.65 6.25 -6.33
N TRP A 34 -22.61 7.18 -6.21
CA TRP A 34 -22.66 8.21 -5.16
C TRP A 34 -23.27 7.68 -3.84
N GLU A 35 -23.85 6.48 -3.82
CA GLU A 35 -24.62 5.97 -2.68
C GLU A 35 -23.76 5.60 -1.46
N GLU A 36 -22.46 5.33 -1.66
CA GLU A 36 -21.54 5.06 -0.57
C GLU A 36 -20.97 6.34 0.05
N HIS A 37 -21.78 7.03 0.85
CA HIS A 37 -21.38 8.28 1.52
C HIS A 37 -20.20 8.15 2.50
N TRP A 38 -19.82 6.95 2.95
CA TRP A 38 -18.83 6.82 4.03
C TRP A 38 -17.98 5.56 3.91
N ARG A 39 -16.82 5.72 3.25
CA ARG A 39 -15.61 4.88 3.39
C ARG A 39 -15.61 3.49 2.72
N GLY A 40 -16.64 3.14 1.94
CA GLY A 40 -16.74 1.85 1.26
C GLY A 40 -16.78 0.66 2.23
N HIS A 41 -16.72 -0.56 1.69
CA HIS A 41 -16.65 -1.81 2.45
C HIS A 41 -15.20 -2.23 2.67
N LYS A 42 -14.94 -3.04 3.71
CA LYS A 42 -13.58 -3.55 3.99
C LYS A 42 -13.16 -4.63 2.99
N THR A 43 -14.13 -5.28 2.35
CA THR A 43 -13.87 -6.38 1.42
C THR A 43 -14.74 -6.27 0.17
N CYS A 44 -14.24 -6.83 -0.93
CA CYS A 44 -15.03 -7.02 -2.15
C CYS A 44 -16.32 -7.79 -1.90
N GLU A 45 -16.32 -8.81 -1.02
CA GLU A 45 -17.49 -9.64 -0.79
C GLU A 45 -18.63 -8.84 -0.13
N GLU A 46 -18.31 -8.10 0.94
CA GLU A 46 -19.28 -7.21 1.60
C GLU A 46 -19.86 -6.17 0.63
N CYS A 47 -19.00 -5.63 -0.24
CA CYS A 47 -19.44 -4.71 -1.28
C CYS A 47 -20.36 -5.40 -2.29
N LEU A 48 -19.98 -6.56 -2.81
CA LEU A 48 -20.77 -7.29 -3.81
C LEU A 48 -22.11 -7.83 -3.27
N GLN A 49 -22.21 -8.08 -1.97
CA GLN A 49 -23.47 -8.49 -1.33
C GLN A 49 -24.51 -7.37 -1.35
N LYS A 50 -24.07 -6.10 -1.32
CA LYS A 50 -24.94 -4.92 -1.29
C LYS A 50 -25.05 -4.23 -2.64
N HIS A 51 -23.99 -4.30 -3.43
CA HIS A 51 -23.83 -3.60 -4.70
C HIS A 51 -23.49 -4.58 -5.82
N GLY A 52 -24.03 -4.39 -7.02
CA GLY A 52 -23.77 -5.31 -8.13
C GLY A 52 -22.38 -5.17 -8.77
N LYS A 53 -21.69 -4.04 -8.56
CA LYS A 53 -20.37 -3.75 -9.14
C LYS A 53 -19.54 -2.99 -8.12
N CYS A 54 -18.36 -3.52 -7.80
CA CYS A 54 -17.44 -2.92 -6.85
C CYS A 54 -16.01 -2.88 -7.39
N ASN A 55 -15.24 -1.90 -6.92
CA ASN A 55 -13.80 -1.80 -7.14
C ASN A 55 -13.09 -1.77 -5.80
N GLU A 56 -12.13 -2.68 -5.61
CA GLU A 56 -11.19 -2.65 -4.51
C GLU A 56 -10.00 -1.76 -4.86
N THR A 57 -9.67 -0.85 -3.96
CA THR A 57 -8.49 0.01 -4.00
C THR A 57 -7.67 -0.26 -2.75
N CYS A 58 -6.38 -0.52 -2.93
CA CYS A 58 -5.44 -0.66 -1.82
C CYS A 58 -4.47 0.52 -1.83
N GLU A 59 -4.36 1.18 -0.70
CA GLU A 59 -3.45 2.30 -0.46
C GLU A 59 -2.33 1.87 0.47
N LEU A 60 -1.10 2.24 0.13
CA LEU A 60 0.06 2.09 0.99
C LEU A 60 0.32 3.43 1.68
N GLU A 61 0.29 3.42 3.01
CA GLU A 61 0.75 4.54 3.81
C GLU A 61 2.23 4.36 4.21
N TYR A 62 3.03 5.40 4.04
CA TYR A 62 4.44 5.36 4.42
C TYR A 62 4.93 6.76 4.80
N TYR A 63 6.06 6.82 5.49
CA TYR A 63 6.72 8.07 5.82
C TYR A 63 7.88 8.32 4.89
N THR A 64 8.11 9.59 4.60
CA THR A 64 9.28 10.08 3.87
C THR A 64 9.96 11.14 4.71
N CYS A 65 11.27 11.06 4.85
CA CYS A 65 12.08 12.06 5.53
C CYS A 65 13.21 12.52 4.61
N GLU A 66 13.58 13.79 4.75
CA GLU A 66 14.70 14.39 4.05
C GLU A 66 15.89 14.52 4.99
N ALA A 67 17.08 14.20 4.49
CA ALA A 67 18.33 14.46 5.21
C ALA A 67 19.24 15.33 4.34
N THR A 68 19.80 16.38 4.92
CA THR A 68 20.68 17.32 4.25
C THR A 68 22.11 17.14 4.76
N GLY A 69 23.07 17.00 3.86
CA GLY A 69 24.49 16.93 4.15
C GLY A 69 25.32 17.74 3.17
N THR A 70 26.63 17.77 3.38
CA THR A 70 27.59 18.49 2.52
C THR A 70 28.55 17.52 1.84
N ASP A 71 28.84 17.76 0.56
CA ASP A 71 29.87 17.02 -0.17
C ASP A 71 31.30 17.45 0.21
N ALA A 72 32.30 16.85 -0.44
CA ALA A 72 33.71 17.18 -0.22
C ALA A 72 34.10 18.61 -0.64
N LEU A 73 33.30 19.25 -1.50
CA LEU A 73 33.49 20.62 -1.98
C LEU A 73 32.73 21.65 -1.12
N GLY A 74 31.95 21.19 -0.12
CA GLY A 74 31.15 22.02 0.76
C GLY A 74 29.75 22.36 0.21
N SER A 75 29.34 21.75 -0.91
CA SER A 75 28.01 21.93 -1.48
C SER A 75 26.96 21.13 -0.71
N SER A 76 25.79 21.72 -0.49
CA SER A 76 24.69 21.09 0.25
C SER A 76 23.82 20.22 -0.65
N PHE A 77 23.48 19.02 -0.17
CA PHE A 77 22.63 18.05 -0.87
C PHE A 77 21.58 17.48 0.06
N THR A 78 20.36 17.33 -0.47
CA THR A 78 19.24 16.70 0.22
C THR A 78 18.98 15.33 -0.37
N VAL A 79 18.93 14.31 0.47
CA VAL A 79 18.51 12.95 0.12
C VAL A 79 17.20 12.60 0.81
N LYS A 80 16.46 11.66 0.24
CA LYS A 80 15.19 11.16 0.80
C LYS A 80 15.36 9.74 1.29
N GLY A 81 14.75 9.43 2.43
CA GLY A 81 14.53 8.08 2.92
C GLY A 81 13.06 7.85 3.18
N SER A 82 12.63 6.60 3.03
CA SER A 82 11.25 6.18 3.26
C SER A 82 11.22 4.99 4.22
N GLY A 83 10.10 4.80 4.93
CA GLY A 83 9.90 3.69 5.85
C GLY A 83 8.43 3.53 6.22
N ASP A 84 8.11 2.43 6.87
CA ASP A 84 6.73 2.13 7.31
C ASP A 84 6.30 3.07 8.45
N ASP A 85 7.25 3.57 9.24
CA ASP A 85 7.01 4.61 10.23
C ASP A 85 7.99 5.77 10.09
N ARG A 86 7.69 6.87 10.80
CA ARG A 86 8.54 8.07 10.79
C ARG A 86 9.97 7.75 11.22
N TRP A 87 10.17 6.93 12.25
CA TRP A 87 11.49 6.65 12.77
C TRP A 87 12.32 5.83 11.77
N GLU A 88 11.71 4.86 11.11
CA GLU A 88 12.35 4.13 10.03
C GLU A 88 12.72 5.05 8.86
N ALA A 89 11.80 5.94 8.44
CA ALA A 89 12.06 6.90 7.37
C ALA A 89 13.23 7.86 7.72
N GLU A 90 13.28 8.36 8.96
CA GLU A 90 14.38 9.19 9.46
C GLU A 90 15.72 8.43 9.44
N ARG A 91 15.72 7.19 9.96
CA ARG A 91 16.91 6.32 9.96
C ARG A 91 17.41 6.05 8.55
N ASN A 92 16.51 5.74 7.62
CA ASN A 92 16.84 5.48 6.23
C ASN A 92 17.38 6.74 5.55
N ALA A 93 16.74 7.89 5.74
CA ALA A 93 17.19 9.18 5.19
C ALA A 93 18.60 9.53 5.68
N ARG A 94 18.83 9.37 6.99
CA ARG A 94 20.13 9.60 7.62
C ARG A 94 21.19 8.64 7.09
N ALA A 95 20.89 7.34 7.04
CA ALA A 95 21.80 6.33 6.55
C ALA A 95 22.16 6.52 5.08
N HIS A 96 21.23 7.00 4.24
CA HIS A 96 21.53 7.35 2.85
C HIS A 96 22.45 8.57 2.75
N CYS A 97 22.23 9.57 3.61
CA CYS A 97 23.06 10.76 3.66
C CYS A 97 24.49 10.43 4.11
N ASP A 98 24.64 9.74 5.24
CA ASP A 98 25.94 9.43 5.86
C ASP A 98 26.84 8.56 4.96
N ARG A 99 26.27 7.84 3.99
CA ARG A 99 27.04 7.05 2.99
C ARG A 99 27.79 7.92 1.98
N ASN A 100 27.29 9.10 1.67
CA ASN A 100 27.77 9.91 0.54
C ASN A 100 28.19 11.33 0.95
N PHE A 101 27.70 11.83 2.09
CA PHE A 101 27.85 13.21 2.53
C PHE A 101 28.31 13.28 3.98
N ARG A 102 28.75 14.47 4.39
CA ARG A 102 29.16 14.80 5.77
C ARG A 102 28.13 15.72 6.41
N ASN A 103 28.19 15.85 7.74
CA ASN A 103 27.34 16.77 8.50
C ASN A 103 25.83 16.56 8.27
N CYS A 104 25.43 15.30 8.08
CA CYS A 104 24.06 14.96 7.76
C CYS A 104 23.11 15.29 8.93
N SER A 105 22.05 16.01 8.62
CA SER A 105 20.96 16.33 9.53
C SER A 105 19.63 15.93 8.90
N VAL A 106 18.79 15.23 9.65
CA VAL A 106 17.43 14.91 9.22
C VAL A 106 16.55 16.14 9.43
N GLY A 107 15.88 16.56 8.37
CA GLY A 107 15.01 17.72 8.35
C GLY A 107 13.54 17.31 8.36
N SER A 108 12.82 17.64 7.28
CA SER A 108 11.37 17.46 7.22
C SER A 108 10.98 15.99 7.04
N CYS A 109 9.89 15.58 7.71
CA CYS A 109 9.26 14.29 7.56
C CYS A 109 7.78 14.46 7.23
N ASN A 110 7.28 13.69 6.27
CA ASN A 110 5.91 13.75 5.80
C ASN A 110 5.35 12.33 5.66
N SER A 111 4.07 12.14 6.03
CA SER A 111 3.33 10.95 5.63
C SER A 111 2.92 11.05 4.16
N LYS A 112 2.84 9.91 3.50
CA LYS A 112 2.41 9.73 2.12
C LYS A 112 1.44 8.55 2.06
N SER A 113 0.50 8.65 1.14
CA SER A 113 -0.37 7.53 0.75
C SER A 113 -0.32 7.42 -0.77
N GLU A 114 -0.22 6.21 -1.29
CA GLU A 114 -0.32 5.93 -2.72
C GLU A 114 -1.14 4.68 -3.01
N THR A 115 -1.89 4.71 -4.11
CA THR A 115 -2.63 3.53 -4.57
C THR A 115 -1.65 2.50 -5.12
N VAL A 116 -1.56 1.34 -4.47
CA VAL A 116 -0.70 0.22 -4.88
C VAL A 116 -1.44 -0.87 -5.65
N SER A 117 -2.77 -0.90 -5.53
CA SER A 117 -3.61 -1.83 -6.28
C SER A 117 -4.98 -1.23 -6.51
N LYS A 118 -5.54 -1.49 -7.70
CA LYS A 118 -6.94 -1.24 -8.00
C LYS A 118 -7.47 -2.38 -8.86
N ARG A 119 -8.52 -3.05 -8.40
CA ARG A 119 -9.14 -4.16 -9.14
C ARG A 119 -10.66 -4.12 -9.03
N ARG A 120 -11.32 -4.69 -10.04
CA ARG A 120 -12.76 -4.91 -10.00
C ARG A 120 -13.09 -6.17 -9.20
N CYS A 121 -14.10 -6.11 -8.35
CA CYS A 121 -14.63 -7.25 -7.63
C CYS A 121 -15.55 -8.08 -8.55
N GLY A 122 -15.43 -9.40 -8.53
CA GLY A 122 -16.35 -10.32 -9.24
C GLY A 122 -15.97 -10.62 -10.70
N GLY A 123 -14.69 -10.91 -10.96
CA GLY A 123 -14.21 -11.52 -12.20
C GLY A 123 -14.14 -13.03 -12.08
#